data_AF-A0A3R9K6E9-F1
#
_entry.id   AF-A0A3R9K6E9-F1
#
_cell.length_a   1.000
_cell.length_b   1.000
_cell.length_c   1.000
_cell.angle_alpha   90.00
_cell.angle_beta   90.00
_cell.angle_gamma   90.00
#
_symmetry.space_group_name_H-M   'P 1'
#
loop_
_entity.id
_entity.type
_entity.pdbx_description
1 polymer ?
#
loop_
_entity_poly.entity_id
_entity_poly.type
_entity_poly.pdbx_seq_one_letter_code
_entity_poly.pdbx_strand_id
1 'polypeptide(L)'
;MFYQLKYEIDLVDKVIEKKKRYIYGDSNNINDIEYENYPKDRFHTIIHSEKKVESWPNVEFYYNSLEMTEESDYLGNIDSWPIFRKNVVKILKKEYPNLEFYPVKLIDVATGSINTNYFVLHVLCIIDAFDMKNSKYRYNEKIVIKSLT
;
A
#
# COMPACT_ATOMS: atom_id res chain seq x y z
N MET A 1 21.22 13.34 -9.00
CA MET A 1 21.05 11.95 -9.46
C MET A 1 19.56 11.69 -9.60
N PHE A 2 19.07 11.48 -10.82
CA PHE A 2 17.65 11.25 -11.08
C PHE A 2 17.41 9.75 -11.15
N TYR A 3 16.57 9.23 -10.26
CA TYR A 3 16.14 7.84 -10.33
C TYR A 3 14.90 7.78 -11.21
N GLN A 4 14.97 6.99 -12.29
CA GLN A 4 13.80 6.69 -13.11
C GLN A 4 13.07 5.50 -12.50
N LEU A 5 11.90 5.75 -11.90
CA LEU A 5 11.00 4.68 -11.51
C LEU A 5 10.35 4.11 -12.78
N LYS A 6 10.82 2.96 -13.25
CA LYS A 6 10.11 2.19 -14.29
C LYS A 6 9.07 1.32 -13.60
N TYR A 7 7.86 1.86 -13.45
CA TYR A 7 6.68 1.09 -13.04
C TYR A 7 5.94 0.64 -14.30
N GLU A 8 6.00 -0.65 -14.61
CA GLU A 8 5.27 -1.27 -15.73
C GLU A 8 4.05 -1.98 -15.11
N ILE A 9 2.83 -1.54 -15.42
CA ILE A 9 1.62 -2.22 -14.90
C ILE A 9 1.49 -3.63 -15.53
N ASP A 10 2.01 -3.78 -16.75
CA ASP A 10 2.11 -5.04 -17.51
C ASP A 10 3.25 -5.95 -17.01
N LEU A 11 3.99 -5.53 -15.97
CA LEU A 11 4.98 -6.42 -15.33
C LEU A 11 4.26 -7.61 -14.71
N VAL A 12 3.00 -7.47 -14.29
CA VAL A 12 2.16 -8.59 -13.85
C VAL A 12 2.07 -9.67 -14.94
N ASP A 13 1.81 -9.28 -16.18
CA ASP A 13 1.71 -10.21 -17.31
C ASP A 13 3.07 -10.82 -17.71
N LYS A 14 4.16 -10.05 -17.66
CA LYS A 14 5.53 -10.57 -17.90
C LYS A 14 6.07 -11.43 -16.75
N VAL A 15 5.57 -11.23 -15.53
CA VAL A 15 5.93 -12.02 -14.35
C VAL A 15 5.21 -13.38 -14.36
N ILE A 16 4.00 -13.45 -14.92
CA ILE A 16 3.27 -14.69 -15.20
C ILE A 16 4.11 -15.61 -16.11
N GLU A 17 4.79 -15.08 -17.14
CA GLU A 17 5.68 -15.86 -18.00
C GLU A 17 6.89 -16.47 -17.26
N LYS A 18 7.31 -15.89 -16.13
CA LYS A 18 8.44 -16.36 -15.31
C LYS A 18 8.05 -17.24 -14.11
N LYS A 19 6.76 -17.55 -13.92
CA LYS A 19 6.21 -18.31 -12.78
C LYS A 19 6.53 -17.76 -11.37
N LYS A 20 7.17 -16.61 -11.24
CA LYS A 20 7.45 -15.99 -9.94
C LYS A 20 6.24 -15.18 -9.53
N ARG A 21 5.45 -15.63 -8.57
CA ARG A 21 4.29 -14.86 -8.10
C ARG A 21 4.71 -14.10 -6.85
N TYR A 22 4.86 -12.79 -6.98
CA TYR A 22 5.16 -11.92 -5.84
C TYR A 22 3.94 -11.85 -4.92
N ILE A 23 4.21 -11.79 -3.63
CA ILE A 23 3.18 -11.61 -2.62
C ILE A 23 2.49 -10.26 -2.82
N TYR A 24 1.16 -10.34 -2.90
CA TYR A 24 0.24 -9.21 -2.97
C TYR A 24 -0.75 -9.32 -1.80
N GLY A 25 -1.04 -8.22 -1.12
CA GLY A 25 -2.06 -8.16 -0.07
C GLY A 25 -3.46 -8.15 -0.69
N ASP A 26 -4.02 -9.35 -0.92
CA ASP A 26 -5.32 -9.56 -1.58
C ASP A 26 -6.52 -9.09 -0.76
N SER A 27 -6.36 -9.06 0.56
CA SER A 27 -7.37 -8.53 1.49
C SER A 27 -6.71 -7.95 2.73
N ASN A 28 -7.50 -7.26 3.56
CA ASN A 28 -7.02 -6.56 4.75
C ASN A 28 -8.14 -6.47 5.80
N ASN A 29 -7.80 -5.93 6.98
CA ASN A 29 -8.77 -5.62 8.05
C ASN A 29 -9.12 -4.11 8.15
N ILE A 30 -8.71 -3.28 7.18
CA ILE A 30 -8.76 -1.81 7.28
C ILE A 30 -10.18 -1.30 7.48
N ASN A 31 -11.18 -1.90 6.83
CA ASN A 31 -12.58 -1.48 6.97
C ASN A 31 -13.17 -1.80 8.35
N ASP A 32 -12.59 -2.78 9.05
CA ASP A 32 -13.03 -3.19 10.40
C ASP A 32 -12.36 -2.37 11.52
N ILE A 33 -11.38 -1.53 11.18
CA ILE A 33 -10.65 -0.72 12.16
C ILE A 33 -11.52 0.47 12.59
N GLU A 34 -11.85 0.50 13.88
CA GLU A 34 -12.39 1.67 14.56
C GLU A 34 -11.22 2.50 15.11
N TYR A 35 -11.12 3.76 14.67
CA TYR A 35 -10.08 4.68 15.09
C TYR A 35 -10.70 6.00 15.55
N GLU A 36 -10.17 6.57 16.62
CA GLU A 36 -10.74 7.77 17.25
C GLU A 36 -10.89 8.91 16.24
N ASN A 37 -12.08 9.51 16.18
CA ASN A 37 -12.43 10.59 15.25
C ASN A 37 -12.34 10.22 13.76
N TYR A 38 -12.29 8.92 13.42
CA TYR A 38 -12.35 8.40 12.06
C TYR A 38 -13.64 7.59 11.86
N PRO A 39 -14.46 7.91 10.86
CA PRO A 39 -15.63 7.10 10.53
C PRO A 39 -15.20 5.67 10.15
N LYS A 40 -16.02 4.69 10.58
CA LYS A 40 -15.95 3.32 10.08
C LYS A 40 -15.97 3.33 8.54
N ASP A 41 -15.25 2.40 7.91
CA ASP A 41 -15.03 2.33 6.45
C ASP A 41 -14.19 3.47 5.82
N ARG A 42 -13.73 4.45 6.60
CA ARG A 42 -12.84 5.53 6.11
C ARG A 42 -11.41 5.45 6.59
N PHE A 43 -11.08 4.42 7.38
CA PHE A 43 -9.71 4.25 7.88
C PHE A 43 -8.68 4.12 6.76
N HIS A 44 -9.06 3.66 5.56
CA HIS A 44 -8.19 3.60 4.39
C HIS A 44 -7.55 4.94 3.99
N THR A 45 -8.09 6.09 4.43
CA THR A 45 -7.53 7.43 4.16
C THR A 45 -6.60 7.94 5.26
N ILE A 46 -6.43 7.21 6.38
CA ILE A 46 -5.65 7.67 7.54
C ILE A 46 -4.20 8.00 7.18
N ILE A 47 -3.62 7.27 6.22
CA ILE A 47 -2.24 7.48 5.77
C ILE A 47 -2.04 8.80 5.05
N HIS A 48 -3.11 9.54 4.78
CA HIS A 48 -3.14 10.83 4.10
C HIS A 48 -3.51 11.97 5.03
N SER A 49 -3.60 11.70 6.34
CA SER A 49 -4.00 12.71 7.31
C SER A 49 -2.87 13.73 7.53
N GLU A 50 -3.24 14.99 7.75
CA GLU A 50 -2.28 16.07 8.04
C GLU A 50 -1.62 15.92 9.42
N LYS A 51 -2.20 15.07 10.28
CA LYS A 51 -1.75 14.86 11.66
C LYS A 51 -1.05 13.52 11.78
N LYS A 52 -0.08 13.44 12.69
CA LYS A 52 0.51 12.14 13.04
C LYS A 52 -0.53 11.22 13.65
N VAL A 53 -0.40 9.93 13.38
CA VAL A 53 -1.27 8.89 13.93
C VAL A 53 -0.59 8.36 15.20
N GLU A 54 -1.02 8.86 16.35
CA GLU A 54 -0.34 8.56 17.63
C GLU A 54 -0.53 7.10 18.08
N SER A 55 -1.72 6.53 17.87
CA SER A 55 -2.08 5.19 18.36
C SER A 55 -2.30 4.20 17.21
N TRP A 56 -1.33 4.09 16.29
CA TRP A 56 -1.46 3.25 15.09
C TRP A 56 -2.04 1.86 15.41
N PRO A 57 -3.22 1.50 14.84
CA PRO A 57 -3.90 0.27 15.17
C PRO A 57 -3.22 -0.93 14.51
N ASN A 58 -3.71 -2.13 14.84
CA ASN A 58 -3.21 -3.36 14.24
C ASN A 58 -3.70 -3.51 12.80
N VAL A 59 -2.91 -3.03 11.83
CA VAL A 59 -3.19 -3.16 10.40
C VAL A 59 -2.62 -4.47 9.85
N GLU A 60 -3.50 -5.23 9.21
CA GLU A 60 -3.22 -6.58 8.72
C GLU A 60 -3.58 -6.67 7.24
N PHE A 61 -2.65 -7.22 6.45
CA PHE A 61 -2.83 -7.62 5.07
C PHE A 61 -2.69 -9.14 4.96
N TYR A 62 -3.46 -9.73 4.06
CA TYR A 62 -3.54 -11.18 3.90
C TYR A 62 -3.14 -11.60 2.49
N TYR A 63 -2.43 -12.72 2.39
CA TYR A 63 -2.06 -13.35 1.13
C TYR A 63 -2.09 -14.88 1.27
N ASN A 64 -2.07 -15.60 0.15
CA ASN A 64 -2.03 -17.06 0.14
C ASN A 64 -0.69 -17.57 -0.44
N SER A 65 0.15 -18.19 0.39
CA SER A 65 1.46 -18.70 -0.07
C SER A 65 1.39 -19.87 -1.05
N LEU A 66 0.25 -20.56 -1.17
CA LEU A 66 0.03 -21.55 -2.22
C LEU A 66 -0.03 -20.92 -3.62
N GLU A 67 -0.31 -19.62 -3.69
CA GLU A 67 -0.42 -18.87 -4.92
C GLU A 67 0.73 -17.87 -5.11
N MET A 68 1.28 -17.31 -4.03
CA MET A 68 2.28 -16.24 -4.08
C MET A 68 3.42 -16.51 -3.11
N THR A 69 4.64 -16.68 -3.62
CA THR A 69 5.76 -17.18 -2.82
C THR A 69 6.88 -16.18 -2.62
N GLU A 70 6.98 -15.16 -3.47
CA GLU A 70 8.14 -14.27 -3.50
C GLU A 70 7.85 -12.96 -2.75
N GLU A 71 8.61 -12.67 -1.69
CA GLU A 71 8.58 -11.35 -1.05
C GLU A 71 9.20 -10.28 -1.95
N SER A 72 8.67 -9.07 -1.86
CA SER A 72 9.18 -7.89 -2.56
C SER A 72 9.54 -6.77 -1.58
N ASP A 73 10.39 -5.86 -2.04
CA ASP A 73 10.77 -4.64 -1.31
C ASP A 73 9.61 -3.63 -1.21
N TYR A 74 8.65 -3.71 -2.13
CA TYR A 74 7.40 -2.95 -2.16
C TYR A 74 6.22 -3.92 -2.21
N LEU A 75 5.35 -3.89 -1.21
CA LEU A 75 4.19 -4.77 -1.12
C LEU A 75 3.01 -4.16 -1.87
N GLY A 76 2.69 -4.72 -3.04
CA GLY A 76 1.43 -4.44 -3.72
C GLY A 76 0.25 -4.91 -2.86
N ASN A 77 -0.83 -4.14 -2.83
CA ASN A 77 -1.99 -4.43 -1.99
C ASN A 77 -3.26 -3.78 -2.57
N ILE A 78 -4.41 -4.27 -2.11
CA ILE A 78 -5.74 -3.88 -2.59
C ILE A 78 -6.06 -2.38 -2.39
N ASP A 79 -5.51 -1.73 -1.36
CA ASP A 79 -5.76 -0.31 -1.07
C ASP A 79 -4.78 0.63 -1.78
N SER A 80 -3.84 0.07 -2.56
CA SER A 80 -2.75 0.82 -3.17
C SER A 80 -1.92 1.63 -2.15
N TRP A 81 -1.89 1.18 -0.89
CA TRP A 81 -1.08 1.82 0.14
C TRP A 81 0.42 1.66 -0.16
N PRO A 82 1.23 2.70 0.05
CA PRO A 82 2.67 2.62 -0.19
C PRO A 82 3.36 1.86 0.94
N ILE A 83 3.46 0.53 0.82
CA ILE A 83 4.00 -0.36 1.84
C ILE A 83 5.38 -0.87 1.43
N PHE A 84 6.37 -0.67 2.30
CA PHE A 84 7.78 -0.97 2.05
C PHE A 84 8.35 -1.93 3.08
N ARG A 85 9.28 -2.77 2.62
CA ARG A 85 10.02 -3.68 3.48
C ARG A 85 11.05 -2.93 4.34
N LYS A 86 11.37 -3.48 5.52
CA LYS A 86 12.20 -2.85 6.56
C LYS A 86 13.56 -2.33 6.07
N ASN A 87 14.20 -3.04 5.16
CA ASN A 87 15.46 -2.64 4.51
C ASN A 87 15.29 -1.34 3.71
N VAL A 88 14.24 -1.23 2.91
CA VAL A 88 13.91 -0.01 2.15
C VAL A 88 13.59 1.15 3.09
N VAL A 89 12.78 0.91 4.12
CA VAL A 89 12.43 1.92 5.13
C VAL A 89 13.68 2.49 5.80
N LYS A 90 14.68 1.65 6.11
CA LYS A 90 15.97 2.12 6.67
C LYS A 90 16.71 3.06 5.72
N ILE A 91 16.72 2.75 4.42
CA ILE A 91 17.36 3.59 3.41
C ILE A 91 16.59 4.91 3.29
N LEU A 92 15.26 4.85 3.16
CA LEU A 92 14.41 6.04 3.03
C LEU A 92 14.51 6.96 4.25
N LYS A 93 14.51 6.43 5.46
CA LYS A 93 14.69 7.24 6.68
C LYS A 93 16.08 7.85 6.81
N LYS A 94 17.11 7.24 6.22
CA LYS A 94 18.46 7.80 6.20
C LYS A 94 18.54 9.02 5.29
N GLU A 95 17.96 8.92 4.10
CA GLU A 95 17.96 10.01 3.11
C GLU A 95 16.91 11.09 3.42
N TYR A 96 15.78 10.68 3.99
CA TYR A 96 14.64 11.54 4.33
C TYR A 96 14.15 11.28 5.76
N PRO A 97 14.82 11.83 6.78
CA PRO A 97 14.53 11.55 8.20
C PRO A 97 13.12 11.94 8.66
N ASN A 98 12.46 12.84 7.94
CA ASN A 98 11.11 13.32 8.27
C ASN A 98 10.00 12.39 7.75
N LEU A 99 10.33 11.33 7.01
CA LEU A 99 9.34 10.36 6.56
C LEU A 99 8.85 9.51 7.72
N GLU A 100 7.53 9.42 7.84
CA GLU A 100 6.85 8.64 8.85
C GLU A 100 6.37 7.33 8.29
N PHE A 101 6.57 6.25 9.03
CA PHE A 101 6.21 4.91 8.63
C PHE A 101 5.56 4.17 9.78
N TYR A 102 4.45 3.50 9.51
CA TYR A 102 3.73 2.71 10.50
C TYR A 102 3.79 1.22 10.17
N PRO A 103 3.92 0.34 11.17
CA PRO A 103 4.07 -1.10 10.94
C PRO A 103 2.77 -1.70 10.39
N VAL A 104 2.90 -2.68 9.50
CA VAL A 104 1.78 -3.53 9.07
C VAL A 104 2.18 -4.99 9.23
N LYS A 105 1.20 -5.86 9.45
CA LYS A 105 1.39 -7.32 9.45
C LYS A 105 0.97 -7.87 8.10
N LEU A 106 1.78 -8.76 7.55
CA LEU A 106 1.44 -9.57 6.39
C LEU A 106 1.22 -11.01 6.87
N ILE A 107 0.01 -11.51 6.73
CA ILE A 107 -0.45 -12.79 7.26
C ILE A 107 -0.67 -13.75 6.10
N ASP A 108 0.01 -14.89 6.14
CA ASP A 108 -0.24 -15.99 5.20
C ASP A 108 -1.45 -16.79 5.66
N VAL A 109 -2.53 -16.77 4.89
CA VAL A 109 -3.76 -17.49 5.25
C VAL A 109 -3.63 -19.01 5.13
N ALA A 110 -2.65 -19.50 4.36
CA ALA A 110 -2.43 -20.94 4.20
C ALA A 110 -1.68 -21.55 5.40
N THR A 111 -0.75 -20.80 6.00
CA THR A 111 0.13 -21.29 7.07
C THR A 111 -0.12 -20.64 8.43
N GLY A 112 -0.83 -19.50 8.48
CA GLY A 112 -0.96 -18.65 9.66
C GLY A 112 0.32 -17.89 10.03
N SER A 113 1.35 -17.91 9.18
CA SER A 113 2.60 -17.19 9.45
C SER A 113 2.40 -15.68 9.39
N ILE A 114 3.11 -14.95 10.27
CA ILE A 114 3.00 -13.50 10.40
C ILE A 114 4.35 -12.88 10.09
N ASN A 115 4.40 -12.05 9.05
CA ASN A 115 5.56 -11.26 8.68
C ASN A 115 5.36 -9.80 9.11
N THR A 116 6.24 -9.31 9.98
CA THR A 116 6.21 -7.93 10.53
C THR A 116 7.30 -7.04 9.94
N ASN A 117 7.82 -7.37 8.75
CA ASN A 117 8.90 -6.62 8.11
C ASN A 117 8.40 -5.50 7.18
N TYR A 118 7.10 -5.23 7.15
CA TYR A 118 6.49 -4.26 6.26
C TYR A 118 5.97 -3.04 7.02
N PHE A 119 6.06 -1.87 6.37
CA PHE A 119 5.62 -0.60 6.94
C PHE A 119 4.97 0.27 5.87
N VAL A 120 3.83 0.86 6.19
CA VAL A 120 3.16 1.83 5.32
C VAL A 120 3.75 3.22 5.52
N LEU A 121 3.97 3.95 4.43
CA LEU A 121 4.38 5.36 4.47
C LEU A 121 3.19 6.25 4.81
N HIS A 122 3.38 7.15 5.77
CA HIS A 122 2.47 8.24 6.08
C HIS A 122 2.74 9.44 5.16
N VAL A 123 1.73 9.89 4.44
CA VAL A 123 1.78 10.94 3.43
C VAL A 123 1.15 12.21 4.02
N LEU A 124 1.98 13.04 4.63
CA LEU A 124 1.57 14.25 5.36
C LEU A 124 1.04 15.40 4.47
N CYS A 125 1.28 15.35 3.16
CA CYS A 125 0.89 16.43 2.26
C CYS A 125 0.49 15.85 0.90
N ILE A 126 -0.81 15.89 0.62
CA ILE A 126 -1.36 15.61 -0.71
C ILE A 126 -1.77 16.94 -1.31
N ILE A 127 -1.17 17.23 -2.46
CA ILE A 127 -1.54 18.36 -3.29
C ILE A 127 -2.22 17.83 -4.54
N ASP A 128 -3.25 18.51 -5.01
CA ASP A 128 -3.81 18.27 -6.34
C ASP A 128 -2.82 18.79 -7.39
N ALA A 129 -1.85 17.94 -7.71
CA ALA A 129 -0.77 18.24 -8.65
C ALA A 129 -1.00 17.56 -10.02
N PHE A 130 -2.10 16.83 -10.19
CA PHE A 130 -2.33 16.10 -11.44
C PHE A 130 -2.92 17.05 -12.49
N ASP A 131 -2.15 17.33 -13.53
CA ASP A 131 -2.61 18.20 -14.62
C ASP A 131 -3.60 17.46 -15.53
N MET A 132 -4.87 17.51 -15.15
CA MET A 132 -5.97 16.92 -15.92
C MET A 132 -6.17 17.55 -17.30
N LYS A 133 -5.61 18.74 -17.57
CA LYS A 133 -5.77 19.42 -18.86
C LYS A 133 -4.75 18.95 -19.88
N ASN A 134 -3.50 18.81 -19.45
CA ASN A 134 -2.38 18.48 -20.35
C ASN A 134 -2.01 16.99 -20.33
N SER A 135 -2.49 16.23 -19.33
CA SER A 135 -2.23 14.79 -19.27
C SER A 135 -3.14 14.02 -20.23
N LYS A 136 -2.56 13.04 -20.95
CA LYS A 136 -3.34 12.02 -21.67
C LYS A 136 -3.69 10.90 -20.70
N TYR A 137 -4.96 10.79 -20.32
CA TYR A 137 -5.45 9.71 -19.46
C TYR A 137 -6.68 9.05 -20.10
N ARG A 138 -6.99 7.82 -19.65
CA ARG A 138 -8.24 7.14 -19.95
C ARG A 138 -8.95 6.89 -18.62
N TYR A 139 -10.05 7.58 -18.41
CA TYR A 139 -10.93 7.31 -17.28
C TYR A 139 -11.84 6.13 -17.64
N ASN A 140 -11.93 5.13 -16.76
CA ASN A 140 -12.79 3.97 -16.98
C ASN A 140 -14.06 4.11 -16.12
N GLU A 141 -15.10 4.71 -16.70
CA GLU A 141 -16.38 5.01 -16.04
C GLU A 141 -17.11 3.77 -15.49
N LYS A 142 -16.70 2.55 -15.86
CA LYS A 142 -17.35 1.31 -15.37
C LYS A 142 -17.01 0.96 -13.92
N ILE A 143 -16.01 1.60 -13.32
CA ILE A 143 -15.66 1.44 -11.89
C ILE A 143 -16.12 2.69 -11.14
N VAL A 144 -17.43 2.96 -11.15
CA VAL A 144 -18.02 3.84 -10.14
C VAL A 144 -18.29 2.97 -8.92
N ILE A 145 -17.36 2.96 -7.97
CA ILE A 145 -17.74 2.70 -6.58
C ILE A 145 -18.72 3.83 -6.27
N LYS A 146 -19.97 3.48 -5.95
CA LYS A 146 -21.01 4.44 -5.56
C LYS A 146 -20.56 5.17 -4.28
N SER A 147 -19.75 6.20 -4.41
CA SER A 147 -19.49 7.17 -3.37
C SER A 147 -20.65 8.18 -3.38
N LEU A 148 -21.57 7.93 -2.45
CA LEU A 148 -22.25 8.90 -1.58
C LEU A 148 -22.76 10.19 -2.23
N THR A 149 -24.07 10.22 -2.46
CA THR A 149 -24.91 11.42 -2.23
C THR A 149 -25.23 11.53 -0.75
#